data_AF-A0A929SFW1-F1
#
_entry.id   AF-A0A929SFW1-F1
#
_cell.length_a   1.000
_cell.length_b   1.000
_cell.length_c   1.000
_cell.angle_alpha   90.00
_cell.angle_beta   90.00
_cell.angle_gamma   90.00
#
_symmetry.space_group_name_H-M   'P 1'
#
loop_
_entity.id
_entity.type
_entity.pdbx_description
1 polymer ?
#
loop_
_entity_poly.entity_id
_entity_poly.type
_entity_poly.pdbx_seq_one_letter_code
_entity_poly.pdbx_strand_id
1 'polypeptide(L)' 'MEEKGIQNGTFIVEVKCMEKDTWQGKVTWAEKNRSQYFRSALELLKLMDRALLDKTLSLEDEEDEDGENAG' A
#
# COMPACT_ATOMS: atom_id res chain seq x y z
N MET A 1 22.24 3.33 11.12
CA MET A 1 20.79 3.52 11.23
C MET A 1 20.27 3.54 9.82
N GLU A 2 19.77 2.41 9.33
CA GLU A 2 19.10 2.39 8.02
C GLU A 2 17.83 3.22 8.16
N GLU A 3 17.81 4.36 7.49
CA GLU A 3 16.55 5.03 7.19
C GLU A 3 15.75 4.03 6.35
N LYS A 4 14.78 3.33 6.94
CA LYS A 4 13.78 2.56 6.19
C LYS A 4 13.11 3.55 5.24
N GLY A 5 13.65 3.64 4.03
CA GLY A 5 13.29 4.67 3.07
C GLY A 5 11.79 4.63 2.86
N ILE A 6 11.12 5.76 3.06
CA ILE A 6 9.69 5.91 2.79
C ILE A 6 9.49 5.46 1.35
N GLN A 7 8.85 4.31 1.16
CA GLN A 7 8.72 3.74 -0.16
C GLN A 7 7.53 4.40 -0.85
N ASN A 8 7.83 5.26 -1.82
CA ASN A 8 6.83 5.96 -2.59
C ASN A 8 5.93 4.98 -3.36
N GLY A 9 4.61 5.24 -3.38
CA GLY A 9 3.65 4.52 -4.20
C GLY A 9 2.94 5.47 -5.16
N THR A 10 2.84 5.10 -6.44
CA THR A 10 2.20 5.93 -7.47
C THR A 10 0.78 5.46 -7.73
N PHE A 11 -0.18 6.36 -7.57
CA PHE A 11 -1.60 6.07 -7.76
C PHE A 11 -2.19 6.91 -8.89
N ILE A 12 -2.94 6.25 -9.78
CA ILE A 12 -3.77 6.88 -10.79
C ILE A 12 -5.22 6.85 -10.29
N VAL A 13 -5.83 8.01 -10.10
CA VAL A 13 -7.21 8.15 -9.61
C VAL A 13 -8.11 8.65 -10.75
N GLU A 14 -9.08 7.83 -11.12
CA GLU A 14 -10.13 8.17 -12.07
C GLU A 14 -11.41 8.49 -11.29
N VAL A 15 -11.81 9.76 -11.25
CA VAL A 15 -13.06 10.20 -10.60
C VAL A 15 -14.19 10.07 -11.61
N LYS A 16 -15.20 9.24 -11.29
CA LYS A 16 -16.32 8.94 -12.19
C LYS A 16 -17.59 9.70 -11.83
N CYS A 17 -17.83 9.91 -10.54
CA CYS A 17 -18.98 10.68 -10.08
C CYS A 17 -18.68 11.36 -8.74
N MET A 18 -19.54 12.32 -8.42
CA MET A 18 -19.60 12.99 -7.13
C MET A 18 -21.02 12.88 -6.60
N GLU A 19 -21.22 11.98 -5.65
CA GLU A 19 -22.48 11.82 -4.93
C GLU A 19 -22.27 12.06 -3.45
N LYS A 20 -23.24 12.71 -2.79
CA LYS A 20 -23.22 13.00 -1.34
C LYS A 20 -21.94 13.75 -0.93
N ASP A 21 -21.53 14.71 -1.75
CA ASP A 21 -20.34 15.54 -1.52
C ASP A 21 -19.04 14.74 -1.35
N THR A 22 -18.97 13.54 -1.93
CA THR A 22 -17.75 12.73 -1.93
C THR A 22 -17.48 12.11 -3.29
N TRP A 23 -16.23 11.77 -3.56
CA TRP A 23 -15.80 11.19 -4.83
C TRP A 23 -16.08 9.69 -4.88
N GLN A 24 -16.49 9.23 -6.06
CA GLN A 24 -16.53 7.81 -6.40
C GLN A 24 -15.80 7.58 -7.71
N GLY A 25 -15.15 6.43 -7.82
CA GLY A 25 -14.30 6.18 -8.97
C GLY A 25 -13.45 4.94 -8.83
N LYS A 26 -12.33 4.94 -9.55
CA LYS A 26 -11.37 3.84 -9.61
C LYS A 26 -9.99 4.36 -9.26
N VAL A 27 -9.27 3.64 -8.42
CA VAL A 27 -7.85 3.88 -8.14
C VAL A 27 -7.03 2.72 -8.69
N THR A 28 -5.91 3.03 -9.32
CA THR A 28 -4.94 2.05 -9.81
C THR A 28 -3.59 2.32 -9.17
N TRP A 29 -3.03 1.31 -8.51
CA TRP A 29 -1.64 1.33 -8.06
C TRP A 29 -0.74 0.97 -9.24
N ALA A 30 0.06 1.93 -9.70
CA ALA A 30 0.82 1.81 -10.93
C ALA A 30 1.88 0.69 -10.84
N GLU A 31 2.59 0.59 -9.72
CA GLU A 31 3.69 -0.38 -9.55
C GLU A 31 3.22 -1.83 -9.52
N LYS A 32 2.04 -2.10 -8.93
CA LYS A 32 1.46 -3.46 -8.89
C LYS A 32 0.44 -3.72 -10.00
N ASN A 33 0.16 -2.72 -10.85
CA ASN A 33 -0.91 -2.75 -11.86
C ASN A 33 -2.25 -3.27 -11.29
N ARG A 34 -2.56 -2.86 -10.04
CA ARG A 34 -3.77 -3.30 -9.32
C ARG A 34 -4.78 -2.16 -9.27
N SER A 35 -6.02 -2.43 -9.62
CA SER A 35 -7.09 -1.45 -9.55
C SER A 35 -8.21 -1.86 -8.61
N GLN A 36 -8.79 -0.87 -7.92
CA GLN A 36 -9.97 -1.05 -7.08
C GLN A 36 -10.93 0.13 -7.24
N TYR A 37 -12.23 -0.12 -7.10
CA TYR A 37 -13.24 0.94 -7.06
C TYR A 37 -13.36 1.49 -5.63
N PHE A 38 -13.61 2.79 -5.52
CA PHE A 38 -13.93 3.45 -4.26
C PHE A 38 -15.29 4.16 -4.36
N ARG A 39 -16.02 4.18 -3.25
CA ARG A 39 -17.36 4.76 -3.08
C ARG A 39 -17.34 6.05 -2.24
N SER A 40 -16.17 6.44 -1.73
CA SER A 40 -15.97 7.71 -1.04
C SER A 40 -14.49 8.10 -1.02
N ALA A 41 -14.20 9.37 -0.74
CA ALA A 41 -12.85 9.86 -0.51
C ALA A 41 -12.16 9.13 0.66
N LEU A 42 -12.89 8.76 1.71
CA LEU A 42 -12.34 8.02 2.84
C LEU A 42 -11.95 6.58 2.44
N GLU A 43 -12.76 5.93 1.61
CA GLU A 43 -12.43 4.60 1.10
C GLU A 43 -11.20 4.65 0.19
N LEU A 44 -11.07 5.67 -0.65
CA LEU A 44 -9.86 5.90 -1.45
C LEU A 44 -8.60 5.96 -0.59
N LEU A 45 -8.62 6.76 0.49
CA LEU A 45 -7.50 6.86 1.42
C LEU A 45 -7.15 5.51 2.08
N LYS A 46 -8.16 4.75 2.52
CA LYS A 46 -7.95 3.41 3.09
C LYS A 46 -7.34 2.43 2.08
N LEU A 47 -7.72 2.52 0.81
CA LEU A 47 -7.14 1.68 -0.24
C LEU A 47 -5.67 2.01 -0.50
N MET A 48 -5.31 3.31 -0.51
CA MET A 48 -3.91 3.74 -0.63
C MET A 48 -3.07 3.34 0.57
N ASP A 49 -3.59 3.56 1.79
CA ASP A 49 -2.93 3.19 3.05
C ASP A 49 -2.61 1.69 3.12
N ARG A 50 -3.60 0.84 2.80
CA ARG A 50 -3.41 -0.62 2.70
C ARG A 50 -2.37 -1.02 1.67
N ALA A 51 -2.36 -0.36 0.51
CA ALA A 51 -1.39 -0.65 -0.54
C ALA A 51 0.05 -0.33 -0.10
N LEU A 52 0.25 0.71 0.71
CA LEU A 52 1.55 1.09 1.27
C LEU A 52 1.95 0.20 2.45
N LEU A 53 0.99 -0.22 3.30
CA LEU A 53 1.22 -1.12 4.44
C LEU A 53 1.58 -2.56 4.02
N ASP A 54 0.99 -3.08 2.93
CA ASP A 54 1.27 -4.41 2.35
C ASP A 54 2.75 -4.62 2.00
N LYS A 55 3.53 -3.54 1.88
CA LYS A 55 4.97 -3.59 1.62
C LYS A 55 5.83 -3.45 2.88
N THR A 56 5.24 -2.96 3.98
CA THR A 56 5.94 -2.74 5.26
C THR A 56 5.93 -4.01 6.13
N LEU A 57 4.89 -4.84 6.02
CA LEU A 57 4.75 -6.09 6.80
C LEU A 57 5.60 -7.26 6.30
N SER A 58 6.26 -7.15 5.14
CA SER A 58 7.16 -8.18 4.60
C SER A 58 8.61 -8.06 5.12
N LEU A 59 8.83 -7.38 6.24
CA LEU A 59 10.16 -7.11 6.82
C LEU A 59 10.39 -7.77 8.19
N GLU A 60 9.59 -8.77 8.57
CA GLU A 60 9.70 -9.44 9.88
C GLU A 60 9.83 -10.97 9.80
N ASP A 61 10.14 -11.57 8.64
CA ASP A 61 10.29 -13.05 8.49
C ASP A 61 11.75 -13.52 8.27
N GLU A 62 12.75 -12.72 8.61
CA GLU A 62 14.15 -13.17 8.68
C GLU A 62 14.62 -13.01 10.14
N GLU A 63 14.16 -13.91 11.03
CA GLU A 63 14.92 -14.21 12.25
C GLU A 63 15.97 -15.25 11.87
N ASP A 64 17.21 -14.85 12.09
CA ASP A 64 18.45 -15.47 11.66
C ASP A 64 18.56 -16.97 12.04
N GLU A 65 19.06 -17.76 11.08
CA GLU A 65 19.67 -19.06 11.37
C GLU A 65 20.91 -18.83 12.25
N ASP A 66 20.73 -18.89 13.57
CA ASP A 66 21.84 -19.02 14.51
C ASP A 66 22.40 -20.45 14.44
N GLY A 67 23.18 -20.70 13.39
CA GLY A 67 24.14 -21.78 13.39
C GLY A 67 25.26 -21.47 14.38
N GLU A 68 25.11 -21.87 15.64
CA GLU A 68 26.26 -22.01 16.56
C GLU A 68 26.90 -23.39 16.43
N ASN A 69 27.97 -23.37 15.64
CA ASN A 69 29.10 -24.29 15.62
C ASN A 69 29.90 -24.20 16.93
N ALA A 70 30.26 -25.35 17.55
CA ALA A 70 31.64 -25.73 17.90
C ALA A 70 31.72 -26.70 19.09
N GLY A 71 32.50 -27.78 18.93
CA GLY A 71 33.07 -28.58 20.03
C GLY A 71 32.95 -30.08 19.89
#